data_AF-A0A7J7FTE6-F1
#
_entry.id   AF-A0A7J7FTE6-F1
#
_cell.length_a   1.000
_cell.length_b   1.000
_cell.length_c   1.000
_cell.angle_alpha   90.00
_cell.angle_beta   90.00
_cell.angle_gamma   90.00
#
_symmetry.space_group_name_H-M   'P 1'
#
loop_
_entity.id
_entity.type
_entity.pdbx_description
1 polymer ?
#
loop_
_entity_poly.entity_id
_entity_poly.type
_entity_poly.pdbx_seq_one_letter_code
_entity_poly.pdbx_strand_id
1 'polypeptide(L)'
;MDTINSFKGYGKVDPVQEQAFRRTTRKRIVILIVSAVVLVAVIIGAVVGTVIHKRNDNSFDDTPSSSTSPAASLKAVCSVTQYPDSCFSSIKALEASNSTADPKELFKLSLQVVFHELSKIASFPDTLISMSNDAKVKSALGVCKTVIKDAVDRLNDSISSIDANPGDKILSVNSNFVDEVRLKMKDSTEFTSNSLAIVAKVLGILGDVNVPIHRKLLGVSDSGFPEWVRAAERRLLQAATVKPNLTVAIDGSGDYKTIGEAVAKVPKKTVAGKGFIAKDIGFWNTAGAAKHQAVAVRCASDMSVFYQCAFNAFQDTLYAYANRQFYRDCDITGTIDFIFGNAAVVFQNCNIQPRQPMSNQFDTITAQGKSDKNQNTGISIQKCTMSPLDSLTAPTYLGRPWKNFSTTIVMQTNIESFLNPLGWVPWVGYR
;
A
#
# COMPACT_ATOMS: atom_id res chain seq x y z
N MET A 1 -46.11 5.40 -23.82
CA MET A 1 -44.68 5.47 -24.19
C MET A 1 -43.91 4.85 -23.04
N ASP A 2 -43.43 3.64 -23.30
CA ASP A 2 -43.10 2.64 -22.30
C ASP A 2 -41.81 2.95 -21.53
N THR A 3 -41.88 2.71 -20.22
CA THR A 3 -40.80 2.80 -19.25
C THR A 3 -39.81 1.63 -19.43
N ILE A 4 -38.61 1.92 -19.94
CA ILE A 4 -37.52 0.93 -20.02
C ILE A 4 -36.75 0.93 -18.69
N ASN A 5 -37.07 -0.05 -17.84
CA ASN A 5 -36.25 -0.46 -16.71
C ASN A 5 -34.92 -1.05 -17.21
N SER A 6 -33.79 -0.36 -17.01
CA SER A 6 -32.45 -0.90 -17.30
C SER A 6 -31.55 -0.87 -16.06
N PHE A 7 -31.86 -1.74 -15.11
CA PHE A 7 -30.86 -2.33 -14.22
C PHE A 7 -30.57 -3.74 -14.72
N LYS A 8 -29.48 -3.91 -15.48
CA LYS A 8 -28.88 -5.23 -15.73
C LYS A 8 -27.61 -5.32 -14.89
N GLY A 9 -27.76 -5.98 -13.75
CA GLY A 9 -26.65 -6.50 -12.98
C GLY A 9 -25.87 -7.57 -13.74
N TYR A 10 -24.69 -7.84 -13.21
CA TYR A 10 -23.70 -8.84 -13.60
C TYR A 10 -24.27 -10.08 -14.32
N GLY A 11 -23.62 -10.41 -15.45
CA GLY A 11 -23.69 -11.64 -16.26
C GLY A 11 -24.79 -12.65 -15.95
N LYS A 12 -25.72 -12.84 -16.90
CA LYS A 12 -26.49 -14.09 -16.98
C LYS A 12 -25.54 -15.23 -17.31
N VAL A 13 -25.21 -16.00 -16.28
CA VAL A 13 -24.59 -17.32 -16.39
C VAL A 13 -25.57 -18.24 -17.12
N ASP A 14 -25.06 -19.11 -17.99
CA ASP A 14 -25.86 -20.16 -18.65
C ASP A 14 -26.66 -20.95 -17.58
N PRO A 15 -28.01 -21.03 -17.67
CA PRO A 15 -28.85 -21.66 -16.65
C PRO A 15 -28.49 -23.12 -16.38
N VAL A 16 -27.88 -23.81 -17.35
CA VAL A 16 -27.39 -25.20 -17.19
C VAL A 16 -26.11 -25.22 -16.34
N GLN A 17 -25.19 -24.28 -16.56
CA GLN A 17 -23.98 -24.13 -15.75
C GLN A 17 -24.27 -23.62 -14.34
N GLU A 18 -25.25 -22.72 -14.18
CA GLU A 18 -25.66 -22.21 -12.86
C GLU A 18 -26.32 -23.31 -12.01
N GLN A 19 -27.12 -24.21 -12.59
CA GLN A 19 -27.66 -25.35 -11.86
C GLN A 19 -26.58 -26.36 -11.44
N ALA A 20 -25.57 -26.61 -12.29
CA ALA A 20 -24.43 -27.48 -11.97
C ALA A 20 -23.51 -26.85 -10.90
N PHE A 21 -23.28 -25.54 -10.98
CA PHE A 21 -22.53 -24.77 -9.99
C PHE A 21 -23.28 -24.67 -8.66
N ARG A 22 -24.61 -24.48 -8.67
CA ARG A 22 -25.44 -24.48 -7.45
C ARG A 22 -25.47 -25.85 -6.79
N ARG A 23 -25.48 -26.96 -7.54
CA ARG A 23 -25.38 -28.32 -6.97
C ARG A 23 -24.03 -28.59 -6.32
N THR A 24 -22.92 -28.21 -6.98
CA THR A 24 -21.57 -28.37 -6.41
C THR A 24 -21.34 -27.41 -5.24
N THR A 25 -21.85 -26.18 -5.32
CA THR A 25 -21.78 -25.18 -4.23
C THR A 25 -22.66 -25.58 -3.05
N ARG A 26 -23.88 -26.10 -3.26
CA ARG A 26 -24.71 -26.66 -2.18
C ARG A 26 -24.05 -27.87 -1.53
N LYS A 27 -23.44 -28.78 -2.30
CA LYS A 27 -22.66 -29.89 -1.73
C LYS A 27 -21.49 -29.38 -0.89
N ARG A 28 -20.75 -28.37 -1.36
CA ARG A 28 -19.65 -27.75 -0.60
C ARG A 28 -20.12 -27.02 0.65
N ILE A 29 -21.24 -26.29 0.59
CA ILE A 29 -21.84 -25.61 1.75
C ILE A 29 -22.36 -26.63 2.77
N VAL A 30 -23.02 -27.70 2.33
CA VAL A 30 -23.45 -28.79 3.22
C VAL A 30 -22.26 -29.47 3.88
N ILE A 31 -21.17 -29.73 3.14
CA ILE A 31 -19.94 -30.27 3.72
C ILE A 31 -19.34 -29.30 4.73
N LEU A 32 -19.30 -27.99 4.45
CA LEU A 32 -18.78 -26.99 5.38
C LEU A 32 -19.64 -26.86 6.64
N ILE A 33 -20.97 -26.90 6.52
CA ILE A 33 -21.89 -26.87 7.67
C ILE A 33 -21.73 -28.14 8.50
N VAL A 34 -21.71 -29.33 7.87
CA VAL A 34 -21.50 -30.60 8.58
C VAL A 34 -20.14 -30.63 9.26
N SER A 35 -19.09 -30.16 8.58
CA SER A 35 -17.73 -30.07 9.15
C SER A 35 -17.67 -29.10 10.33
N ALA A 36 -18.35 -27.95 10.23
CA ALA A 36 -18.45 -26.98 11.32
C ALA A 36 -19.24 -27.54 12.51
N VAL A 37 -20.34 -28.25 12.27
CA VAL A 37 -21.13 -28.90 13.33
C VAL A 37 -20.32 -30.01 14.01
N VAL A 38 -19.60 -30.83 13.24
CA VAL A 38 -18.71 -31.86 13.79
C VAL A 38 -17.57 -31.22 14.59
N LEU A 39 -16.97 -30.14 14.09
CA LEU A 39 -15.93 -29.40 14.82
C LEU A 39 -16.47 -28.84 16.14
N VAL A 40 -17.66 -28.23 16.13
CA VAL A 40 -18.31 -27.71 17.33
C VAL A 40 -18.65 -28.85 18.29
N ALA A 41 -19.13 -30.00 17.80
CA ALA A 41 -19.39 -31.18 18.63
C ALA A 41 -18.11 -31.76 19.25
N VAL A 42 -17.00 -31.79 18.52
CA VAL A 42 -15.69 -32.21 19.04
C VAL A 42 -15.15 -31.21 20.06
N ILE A 43 -15.32 -29.90 19.84
CA ILE A 43 -14.95 -28.86 20.80
C ILE A 43 -15.81 -28.98 22.06
N ILE A 44 -17.13 -29.14 21.94
CA ILE A 44 -18.01 -29.35 23.09
C ILE A 44 -17.64 -30.66 23.80
N GLY A 45 -17.36 -31.74 23.06
CA GLY A 45 -16.91 -33.01 23.63
C GLY A 45 -15.58 -32.91 24.37
N ALA A 46 -14.62 -32.13 23.85
CA ALA A 46 -13.34 -31.87 24.51
C ALA A 46 -13.49 -30.96 25.73
N VAL A 47 -14.35 -29.93 25.65
CA VAL A 47 -14.65 -29.04 26.78
C VAL A 47 -15.41 -29.79 27.88
N VAL A 48 -16.41 -30.60 27.54
CA VAL A 48 -17.14 -31.43 28.51
C VAL A 48 -16.23 -32.54 29.07
N GLY A 49 -15.40 -33.15 28.23
CA GLY A 49 -14.41 -34.16 28.65
C GLY A 49 -13.39 -33.60 29.64
N THR A 50 -12.86 -32.39 29.39
CA THR A 50 -11.95 -31.70 30.31
C THR A 50 -12.65 -31.22 31.59
N VAL A 51 -13.92 -30.79 31.50
CA VAL A 51 -14.70 -30.37 32.67
C VAL A 51 -15.10 -31.55 33.57
N ILE A 52 -15.38 -32.72 33.00
CA ILE A 52 -15.68 -33.94 33.77
C ILE A 52 -14.41 -34.53 34.38
N HIS A 53 -13.26 -34.47 33.69
CA HIS A 53 -11.98 -34.90 34.26
C HIS A 53 -11.47 -33.96 35.37
N LYS A 54 -11.92 -32.70 35.39
CA LYS A 54 -11.59 -31.70 36.41
C LYS A 54 -12.55 -31.70 37.62
N ARG A 55 -13.48 -32.66 37.70
CA ARG A 55 -14.46 -32.74 38.80
C ARG A 55 -14.03 -33.61 39.99
N ASN A 56 -12.80 -34.15 39.97
CA ASN A 56 -12.30 -35.01 41.06
C ASN A 56 -11.10 -34.46 41.83
N ASP A 57 -10.76 -33.17 41.69
CA ASP A 57 -9.87 -32.51 42.65
C ASP A 57 -10.43 -31.13 43.00
N ASN A 58 -11.09 -31.08 44.16
CA ASN A 58 -11.55 -29.85 44.79
C ASN A 58 -10.36 -29.14 45.43
N SER A 59 -10.01 -27.96 44.92
CA SER A 59 -9.67 -26.81 45.77
C SER A 59 -9.79 -25.51 44.98
N PHE A 60 -10.52 -24.59 45.59
CA PHE A 60 -10.91 -23.25 45.17
C PHE A 60 -9.69 -22.35 44.88
N ASP A 61 -9.59 -21.78 43.68
CA ASP A 61 -8.94 -20.48 43.46
C ASP A 61 -9.43 -19.83 42.13
N ASP A 62 -9.79 -18.54 42.19
CA ASP A 62 -10.36 -17.75 41.11
C ASP A 62 -9.25 -17.14 40.22
N THR A 63 -9.18 -17.50 38.92
CA THR A 63 -8.64 -16.61 37.85
C THR A 63 -8.84 -17.19 36.44
N PRO A 64 -9.25 -16.39 35.42
CA PRO A 64 -9.14 -16.78 34.01
C PRO A 64 -7.81 -16.28 33.42
N SER A 65 -6.86 -17.18 33.19
CA SER A 65 -5.60 -16.89 32.50
C SER A 65 -5.75 -17.02 30.97
N SER A 66 -5.80 -15.88 30.28
CA SER A 66 -5.53 -15.78 28.84
C SER A 66 -4.04 -15.49 28.61
N SER A 67 -3.19 -16.53 28.63
CA SER A 67 -1.77 -16.34 28.37
C SER A 67 -1.47 -16.21 26.86
N THR A 68 -1.69 -15.02 26.30
CA THR A 68 -1.03 -14.59 25.04
C THR A 68 0.46 -14.43 25.31
N SER A 69 1.34 -15.09 24.54
CA SER A 69 2.79 -14.97 24.74
C SER A 69 3.26 -13.51 24.58
N PRO A 70 4.21 -13.00 25.40
CA PRO A 70 4.74 -11.62 25.30
C PRO A 70 5.17 -11.20 23.88
N ALA A 71 5.77 -12.13 23.13
CA ALA A 71 6.18 -11.92 21.74
C ALA A 71 5.01 -11.64 20.77
N ALA A 72 3.83 -12.19 21.03
CA ALA A 72 2.63 -11.96 20.22
C ALA A 72 2.05 -10.56 20.48
N SER A 73 2.06 -10.11 21.74
CA SER A 73 1.64 -8.76 22.13
C SER A 73 2.55 -7.68 21.56
N LEU A 74 3.87 -7.86 21.63
CA LEU A 74 4.84 -6.95 21.02
C LEU A 74 4.64 -6.87 19.49
N LYS A 75 4.41 -8.01 18.84
CA LYS A 75 4.15 -8.04 17.40
C LYS A 75 2.85 -7.32 17.03
N ALA A 76 1.81 -7.42 17.85
CA ALA A 76 0.57 -6.67 17.66
C ALA A 76 0.78 -5.16 17.78
N VAL A 77 1.52 -4.70 18.79
CA VAL A 77 1.84 -3.27 18.97
C VAL A 77 2.73 -2.74 17.85
N CYS A 78 3.76 -3.47 17.45
CA CYS A 78 4.61 -3.05 16.34
C CYS A 78 3.89 -3.09 14.98
N SER A 79 2.85 -3.92 14.81
CA SER A 79 2.10 -4.03 13.55
C SER A 79 1.38 -2.74 13.13
N VAL A 80 1.08 -1.85 14.08
CA VAL A 80 0.43 -0.56 13.80
C VAL A 80 1.42 0.59 13.58
N THR A 81 2.74 0.31 13.65
CA THR A 81 3.78 1.33 13.44
C THR A 81 4.13 1.47 11.95
N GLN A 82 4.76 2.59 11.59
CA GLN A 82 5.22 2.84 10.22
C GLN A 82 6.35 1.89 9.79
N TYR A 83 7.14 1.37 10.74
CA TYR A 83 8.25 0.45 10.51
C TYR A 83 8.17 -0.77 11.45
N PRO A 84 7.27 -1.74 11.16
CA PRO A 84 6.98 -2.85 12.07
C PRO A 84 8.19 -3.73 12.40
N ASP A 85 9.05 -4.01 11.41
CA ASP A 85 10.22 -4.87 11.60
C ASP A 85 11.26 -4.21 12.50
N SER A 86 11.55 -2.92 12.27
CA SER A 86 12.49 -2.14 13.10
C SER A 86 11.97 -1.97 14.52
N CYS A 87 10.67 -1.70 14.69
CA CYS A 87 10.03 -1.65 16.01
C CYS A 87 10.25 -2.97 16.77
N PHE A 88 9.98 -4.09 16.09
CA PHE A 88 10.10 -5.41 16.71
C PHE A 88 11.55 -5.74 17.06
N SER A 89 12.50 -5.55 16.14
CA SER A 89 13.90 -5.89 16.39
C SER A 89 14.53 -5.03 17.47
N SER A 90 14.22 -3.73 17.51
CA SER A 90 14.84 -2.79 18.45
C SER A 90 14.32 -2.97 19.88
N ILE A 91 13.00 -3.19 20.04
CA ILE A 91 12.42 -3.44 21.37
C ILE A 91 12.83 -4.82 21.88
N LYS A 92 12.79 -5.85 21.02
CA LYS A 92 13.22 -7.20 21.39
C LYS A 92 14.69 -7.26 21.81
N ALA A 93 15.56 -6.42 21.24
CA ALA A 93 16.97 -6.36 21.63
C ALA A 93 17.18 -5.84 23.06
N LEU A 94 16.21 -5.11 23.62
CA LEU A 94 16.25 -4.58 24.99
C LEU A 94 15.45 -5.44 25.99
N GLU A 95 14.61 -6.36 25.51
CA GLU A 95 13.78 -7.22 26.35
C GLU A 95 14.63 -8.38 26.93
N ALA A 96 15.07 -8.25 28.17
CA ALA A 96 15.59 -9.37 28.94
C ALA A 96 14.40 -10.30 29.27
N SER A 97 14.44 -11.51 28.71
CA SER A 97 13.48 -12.61 28.89
C SER A 97 12.80 -12.64 30.27
N ASN A 98 11.51 -12.24 30.34
CA ASN A 98 10.47 -12.57 31.35
C ASN A 98 9.64 -11.41 31.96
N SER A 99 9.27 -10.35 31.22
CA SER A 99 8.24 -9.41 31.72
C SER A 99 7.31 -8.92 30.59
N THR A 100 6.16 -9.60 30.44
CA THR A 100 4.78 -9.09 30.64
C THR A 100 4.24 -8.15 29.55
N ALA A 101 3.05 -8.49 29.04
CA ALA A 101 2.26 -7.73 28.08
C ALA A 101 1.70 -6.39 28.64
N ASP A 102 2.41 -5.76 29.58
CA ASP A 102 2.01 -4.51 30.21
C ASP A 102 2.30 -3.32 29.27
N PRO A 103 1.27 -2.53 28.90
CA PRO A 103 1.45 -1.31 28.11
C PRO A 103 2.46 -0.31 28.70
N LYS A 104 2.61 -0.25 30.04
CA LYS A 104 3.57 0.66 30.70
C LYS A 104 5.01 0.26 30.37
N GLU A 105 5.33 -1.02 30.49
CA GLU A 105 6.66 -1.55 30.18
C GLU A 105 6.98 -1.47 28.68
N LEU A 106 6.00 -1.74 27.81
CA LEU A 106 6.17 -1.57 26.36
C LEU A 106 6.46 -0.11 25.97
N PHE A 107 5.78 0.84 26.61
CA PHE A 107 6.04 2.26 26.39
C PHE A 107 7.43 2.66 26.90
N LYS A 108 7.84 2.19 28.09
CA LYS A 108 9.19 2.41 28.62
C LYS A 108 10.28 1.88 27.70
N LEU A 109 10.14 0.64 27.22
CA LEU A 109 11.06 0.03 26.26
C LEU A 109 11.15 0.85 24.96
N SER A 110 10.03 1.39 24.47
CA SER A 110 10.04 2.24 23.28
C SER A 110 10.88 3.51 23.47
N LEU A 111 10.82 4.14 24.65
CA LEU A 111 11.65 5.31 24.96
C LEU A 111 13.12 4.94 25.12
N GLN A 112 13.42 3.77 25.70
CA GLN A 112 14.80 3.26 25.83
C GLN A 112 15.44 2.98 24.45
N VAL A 113 14.67 2.48 23.48
CA VAL A 113 15.14 2.35 22.09
C VAL A 113 15.58 3.71 21.54
N VAL A 114 14.73 4.74 21.70
CA VAL A 114 15.03 6.08 21.20
C VAL A 114 16.26 6.67 21.91
N PHE A 115 16.37 6.49 23.23
CA PHE A 115 17.51 6.95 24.01
C PHE A 115 18.82 6.31 23.55
N HIS A 116 18.81 4.99 23.35
CA HIS A 116 19.98 4.26 22.88
C HIS A 116 20.44 4.71 21.49
N GLU A 117 19.51 4.91 20.55
CA GLU A 117 19.87 5.39 19.21
C GLU A 117 20.35 6.85 19.20
N LEU A 118 19.71 7.74 19.98
CA LEU A 118 20.17 9.13 20.10
C LEU A 118 21.54 9.24 20.78
N SER A 119 21.80 8.40 21.77
CA SER A 119 23.09 8.37 22.48
C SER A 119 24.25 7.99 21.55
N LYS A 120 24.03 7.10 20.58
CA LYS A 120 25.04 6.78 19.55
C LYS A 120 25.38 7.97 18.65
N ILE A 121 24.42 8.85 18.39
CA ILE A 121 24.58 10.00 17.50
C ILE A 121 25.14 11.21 18.26
N ALA A 122 25.00 11.27 19.58
CA ALA A 122 25.41 12.40 20.41
C ALA A 122 26.91 12.75 20.36
N SER A 123 27.76 11.82 19.94
CA SER A 123 29.21 12.04 19.72
C SER A 123 29.56 12.44 18.29
N PHE A 124 28.65 12.27 17.34
CA PHE A 124 28.91 12.51 15.92
C PHE A 124 29.23 13.99 15.58
N PRO A 125 28.56 15.00 16.18
CA PRO A 125 28.95 16.39 16.00
C PRO A 125 30.40 16.67 16.40
N ASP A 126 30.92 16.03 17.45
CA ASP A 126 32.31 16.19 17.88
C ASP A 126 33.30 15.70 16.80
N THR A 127 32.99 14.57 16.15
CA THR A 127 33.75 14.08 15.01
C THR A 127 33.72 15.08 13.85
N LEU A 128 32.56 15.61 13.48
CA LEU A 128 32.44 16.57 12.37
C LEU A 128 33.15 17.90 12.66
N ILE A 129 33.13 18.38 13.91
CA ILE A 129 33.85 19.58 14.34
C ILE A 129 35.37 19.39 14.14
N SER A 130 35.89 18.20 14.43
CA SER A 130 37.32 17.88 14.26
C SER A 130 37.75 17.81 12.79
N MET A 131 36.82 17.52 11.87
CA MET A 131 37.08 17.37 10.43
C MET A 131 36.90 18.68 9.64
N SER A 132 36.27 19.69 10.23
CA SER A 132 36.02 20.98 9.57
C SER A 132 37.07 22.02 9.96
N ASN A 133 37.41 22.93 9.03
CA ASN A 133 38.25 24.09 9.32
C ASN A 133 37.45 25.42 9.34
N ASP A 134 36.15 25.38 8.99
CA ASP A 134 35.30 26.56 8.94
C ASP A 134 34.69 26.87 10.32
N ALA A 135 34.95 28.09 10.83
CA ALA A 135 34.48 28.53 12.14
C ALA A 135 32.95 28.61 12.27
N LYS A 136 32.23 28.94 11.19
CA LYS A 136 30.76 28.97 11.18
C LYS A 136 30.20 27.56 11.23
N VAL A 137 30.80 26.63 10.49
CA VAL A 137 30.42 25.21 10.52
C VAL A 137 30.65 24.61 11.90
N LYS A 138 31.80 24.91 12.54
CA LYS A 138 32.08 24.46 13.92
C LYS A 138 31.06 25.02 14.92
N SER A 139 30.68 26.29 14.80
CA SER A 139 29.67 26.90 15.66
C SER A 139 28.29 26.24 15.49
N ALA A 140 27.85 26.03 14.24
CA ALA A 140 26.59 25.36 13.94
C ALA A 140 26.57 23.90 14.44
N LEU A 141 27.68 23.17 14.29
CA LEU A 141 27.82 21.81 14.83
C LEU A 141 27.85 21.81 16.37
N GLY A 142 28.37 22.87 17.00
CA GLY A 142 28.29 23.08 18.44
C GLY A 142 26.85 23.22 18.94
N VAL A 143 26.01 23.99 18.23
CA VAL A 143 24.57 24.07 18.53
C VAL A 143 23.90 22.70 18.35
N CYS A 144 24.20 22.00 17.26
CA CYS A 144 23.69 20.65 16.99
C CYS A 144 24.05 19.68 18.12
N LYS A 145 25.30 19.72 18.61
CA LYS A 145 25.77 18.94 19.76
C LYS A 145 24.94 19.21 21.01
N THR A 146 24.70 20.48 21.35
CA THR A 146 23.91 20.86 22.53
C THR A 146 22.48 20.35 22.40
N VAL A 147 21.82 20.58 21.27
CA VAL A 147 20.43 20.14 21.06
C VAL A 147 20.28 18.62 21.15
N ILE A 148 21.24 17.85 20.60
CA ILE A 148 21.20 16.39 20.69
C ILE A 148 21.41 15.93 22.14
N LYS A 149 22.33 16.55 22.88
CA LYS A 149 22.53 16.23 24.30
C LYS A 149 21.31 16.56 25.14
N ASP A 150 20.74 17.75 24.98
CA ASP A 150 19.50 18.15 25.68
C ASP A 150 18.34 17.19 25.37
N ALA A 151 18.24 16.68 24.14
CA ALA A 151 17.24 15.70 23.76
C ALA A 151 17.46 14.34 24.44
N VAL A 152 18.71 13.88 24.54
CA VAL A 152 19.09 12.65 25.26
C VAL A 152 18.78 12.79 26.75
N ASP A 153 19.14 13.92 27.36
CA ASP A 153 18.92 14.18 28.79
C ASP A 153 17.42 14.23 29.12
N ARG A 154 16.63 14.99 28.35
CA ARG A 154 15.16 15.05 28.53
C ARG A 154 14.48 13.70 28.35
N LEU A 155 15.00 12.87 27.46
CA LEU A 155 14.47 11.52 27.25
C LEU A 155 14.83 10.60 28.42
N ASN A 156 16.03 10.72 28.98
CA ASN A 156 16.43 10.00 30.19
C ASN A 156 15.61 10.41 31.42
N ASP A 157 15.31 11.71 31.57
CA ASP A 157 14.40 12.23 32.60
C ASP A 157 13.00 11.65 32.44
N SER A 158 12.51 11.55 31.19
CA SER A 158 11.21 10.96 30.87
C SER A 158 11.15 9.47 31.24
N ILE A 159 12.21 8.71 30.96
CA ILE A 159 12.33 7.29 31.34
C ILE A 159 12.33 7.16 32.87
N SER A 160 13.08 8.01 33.57
CA SER A 160 13.18 8.01 35.04
C SER A 160 11.86 8.37 35.71
N SER A 161 11.09 9.28 35.11
CA SER A 161 9.79 9.73 35.62
C SER A 161 8.72 8.64 35.56
N ILE A 162 8.83 7.69 34.62
CA ILE A 162 7.90 6.55 34.51
C ILE A 162 8.06 5.56 35.68
N ASP A 163 9.26 5.51 36.29
CA ASP A 163 9.57 4.66 37.44
C ASP A 163 9.19 5.30 38.79
N ALA A 164 9.09 6.63 38.85
CA ALA A 164 8.94 7.37 40.10
C ALA A 164 7.55 7.28 40.77
N ASN A 165 6.50 6.87 40.05
CA ASN A 165 5.13 6.81 40.58
C ASN A 165 4.51 5.41 40.42
N PRO A 166 4.55 4.55 41.47
CA PRO A 166 3.92 3.23 41.45
C PRO A 166 2.38 3.27 41.60
N GLY A 167 1.81 4.44 41.96
CA GLY A 167 0.41 4.55 42.42
C GLY A 167 -0.61 5.10 41.41
N ASP A 168 -0.18 5.78 40.35
CA ASP A 168 -1.12 6.35 39.38
C ASP A 168 -1.34 5.39 38.22
N LYS A 169 -2.60 4.99 38.04
CA LYS A 169 -3.07 4.40 36.79
C LYS A 169 -2.87 5.46 35.69
N ILE A 170 -1.71 5.44 35.04
CA ILE A 170 -1.42 6.20 33.81
C ILE A 170 -2.48 5.96 32.71
N LEU A 171 -3.34 4.95 32.89
CA LEU A 171 -4.42 4.57 31.99
C LEU A 171 -5.84 4.90 32.50
N SER A 172 -6.03 5.64 33.59
CA SER A 172 -7.35 6.25 33.88
C SER A 172 -7.52 7.53 33.06
N VAL A 173 -7.47 7.37 31.74
CA VAL A 173 -7.41 8.46 30.78
C VAL A 173 -8.76 8.54 30.08
N ASN A 174 -9.42 9.69 30.18
CA ASN A 174 -10.64 9.97 29.44
C ASN A 174 -10.38 9.92 27.93
N SER A 175 -11.34 9.46 27.11
CA SER A 175 -11.19 9.31 25.65
C SER A 175 -10.68 10.59 24.97
N ASN A 176 -11.10 11.75 25.48
CA ASN A 176 -10.74 13.06 24.92
C ASN A 176 -9.23 13.36 25.03
N PHE A 177 -8.54 12.89 26.08
CA PHE A 177 -7.11 13.09 26.23
C PHE A 177 -6.31 12.21 25.27
N VAL A 178 -6.75 10.97 25.04
CA VAL A 178 -6.11 10.07 24.06
C VAL A 178 -6.19 10.66 22.65
N ASP A 179 -7.34 11.22 22.28
CA ASP A 179 -7.52 11.87 20.98
C ASP A 179 -6.66 13.14 20.85
N GLU A 180 -6.51 13.93 21.91
CA GLU A 180 -5.67 15.12 21.92
C GLU A 180 -4.17 14.77 21.82
N VAL A 181 -3.71 13.76 22.57
CA VAL A 181 -2.35 13.23 22.46
C VAL A 181 -2.11 12.70 21.05
N ARG A 182 -3.07 11.97 20.48
CA ARG A 182 -2.96 11.46 19.09
C ARG A 182 -2.85 12.58 18.06
N LEU A 183 -3.65 13.64 18.20
CA LEU A 183 -3.59 14.81 17.33
C LEU A 183 -2.25 15.54 17.45
N LYS A 184 -1.75 15.79 18.66
CA LYS A 184 -0.45 16.44 18.90
C LYS A 184 0.72 15.58 18.41
N MET A 185 0.64 14.25 18.56
CA MET A 185 1.66 13.33 18.05
C MET A 185 1.63 13.19 16.52
N LYS A 186 0.50 13.48 15.87
CA LYS A 186 0.40 13.51 14.40
C LYS A 186 1.30 14.59 13.82
N ASP A 187 1.21 15.81 14.35
CA ASP A 187 2.04 16.94 13.90
C ASP A 187 3.53 16.64 14.10
N SER A 188 3.89 16.03 15.24
CA SER A 188 5.26 15.59 15.50
C SER A 188 5.76 14.58 14.47
N THR A 189 4.90 13.65 14.03
CA THR A 189 5.25 12.66 12.99
C THR A 189 5.50 13.35 11.64
N GLU A 190 4.65 14.33 11.29
CA GLU A 190 4.79 15.11 10.06
C GLU A 190 6.09 15.95 10.07
N PHE A 191 6.42 16.60 11.19
CA PHE A 191 7.65 17.38 11.33
C PHE A 191 8.91 16.50 11.25
N THR A 192 8.94 15.35 11.93
CA THR A 192 10.09 14.42 11.83
C THR A 192 10.28 13.92 10.40
N SER A 193 9.19 13.60 9.70
CA SER A 193 9.23 13.21 8.28
C SER A 193 9.81 14.33 7.40
N ASN A 194 9.37 15.57 7.62
CA ASN A 194 9.87 16.73 6.89
C ASN A 194 11.37 16.98 7.16
N SER A 195 11.80 16.93 8.43
CA SER A 195 13.21 17.08 8.80
C SER A 195 14.08 15.99 8.18
N LEU A 196 13.64 14.73 8.17
CA LEU A 196 14.37 13.63 7.53
C LEU A 196 14.52 13.84 6.03
N ALA A 197 13.45 14.30 5.35
CA ALA A 197 13.49 14.62 3.92
C ALA A 197 14.46 15.78 3.60
N ILE A 198 14.49 16.82 4.43
CA ILE A 198 15.42 17.95 4.30
C ILE A 198 16.86 17.48 4.51
N VAL A 199 17.14 16.74 5.59
CA VAL A 199 18.49 16.22 5.87
C VAL A 199 18.97 15.29 4.76
N ALA A 200 18.11 14.40 4.24
CA ALA A 200 18.43 13.55 3.11
C ALA A 200 18.80 14.37 1.86
N LYS A 201 18.12 15.49 1.62
CA LYS A 201 18.43 16.40 0.52
C LYS A 201 19.74 17.16 0.74
N VAL A 202 19.98 17.67 1.95
CA VAL A 202 21.20 18.43 2.31
C VAL A 202 22.44 17.54 2.28
N LEU A 203 22.38 16.32 2.82
CA LEU A 203 23.46 15.34 2.71
C LEU A 203 23.74 14.94 1.26
N GLY A 204 22.70 14.92 0.41
CA GLY A 204 22.84 14.74 -1.04
C GLY A 204 23.58 15.89 -1.73
N ILE A 205 23.48 17.12 -1.23
CA ILE A 205 24.16 18.31 -1.76
C ILE A 205 25.62 18.38 -1.28
N LEU A 206 25.89 17.98 -0.04
CA LEU A 206 27.26 17.94 0.52
C LEU A 206 28.15 16.84 -0.10
N GLY A 207 27.56 15.90 -0.83
CA GLY A 207 28.26 14.86 -1.58
C GLY A 207 29.07 15.35 -2.79
N ASP A 208 28.92 16.62 -3.20
CA ASP A 208 29.72 17.25 -4.26
C ASP A 208 31.08 17.78 -3.76
N VAL A 209 31.38 17.67 -2.46
CA VAL A 209 32.70 18.00 -1.89
C VAL A 209 33.58 16.75 -1.93
N ASN A 210 34.70 16.87 -2.65
CA ASN A 210 35.61 15.82 -3.13
C ASN A 210 36.22 14.89 -2.05
N VAL A 211 35.44 13.97 -1.47
CA VAL A 211 35.91 12.87 -0.58
C VAL A 211 35.61 11.51 -1.23
N PRO A 212 36.63 10.63 -1.44
CA PRO A 212 36.43 9.35 -2.11
C PRO A 212 35.79 8.35 -1.15
N ILE A 213 34.46 8.26 -1.16
CA ILE A 213 33.70 7.24 -0.43
C ILE A 213 32.90 6.41 -1.42
N HIS A 214 33.16 5.10 -1.43
CA HIS A 214 32.43 4.11 -2.22
C HIS A 214 30.94 4.07 -1.83
N ARG A 215 30.18 4.87 -2.58
CA ARG A 215 28.74 4.83 -2.90
C ARG A 215 27.89 3.73 -2.23
N LYS A 216 26.94 4.15 -1.39
CA LYS A 216 25.58 3.57 -1.35
C LYS A 216 24.55 4.64 -0.94
N LEU A 217 24.03 5.31 -1.97
CA LEU A 217 23.00 6.35 -1.92
C LEU A 217 21.66 5.77 -1.42
N LEU A 218 21.07 6.35 -0.36
CA LEU A 218 19.68 6.12 0.09
C LEU A 218 18.91 7.44 -0.03
N GLY A 219 18.45 7.74 -1.24
CA GLY A 219 17.67 8.93 -1.54
C GLY A 219 17.41 8.98 -3.04
N VAL A 220 16.14 9.15 -3.42
CA VAL A 220 15.62 9.31 -4.80
C VAL A 220 16.28 8.35 -5.78
N SER A 221 15.57 7.28 -6.13
CA SER A 221 16.01 6.50 -7.28
C SER A 221 16.06 7.42 -8.50
N ASP A 222 17.26 7.78 -8.96
CA ASP A 222 17.50 8.33 -10.30
C ASP A 222 16.93 7.40 -11.38
N SER A 223 16.66 6.14 -11.01
CA SER A 223 15.98 5.19 -11.88
C SER A 223 14.51 5.54 -12.16
N GLY A 224 13.86 6.43 -11.41
CA GLY A 224 12.42 6.74 -11.57
C GLY A 224 11.47 5.58 -11.24
N PHE A 225 11.87 4.66 -10.38
CA PHE A 225 11.03 3.53 -9.92
C PHE A 225 10.76 3.64 -8.41
N PRO A 226 9.62 3.12 -7.92
CA PRO A 226 9.35 3.05 -6.48
C PRO A 226 10.41 2.24 -5.72
N GLU A 227 10.56 2.54 -4.42
CA GLU A 227 11.53 1.88 -3.55
C GLU A 227 11.33 0.37 -3.46
N TRP A 228 10.06 -0.10 -3.47
CA TRP A 228 9.74 -1.51 -3.43
C TRP A 228 10.19 -2.29 -4.68
N VAL A 229 10.44 -1.61 -5.80
CA VAL A 229 11.04 -2.23 -6.99
C VAL A 229 12.53 -2.31 -6.77
N ARG A 230 13.06 -3.49 -6.47
CA ARG A 230 14.46 -3.72 -6.12
C ARG A 230 15.38 -3.52 -7.33
N ALA A 231 16.67 -3.28 -7.08
CA ALA A 231 17.65 -3.06 -8.14
C ALA A 231 17.71 -4.21 -9.17
N ALA A 232 17.54 -5.47 -8.73
CA ALA A 232 17.50 -6.62 -9.63
C ALA A 232 16.28 -6.58 -10.57
N GLU A 233 15.10 -6.26 -10.05
CA GLU A 233 13.86 -6.11 -10.83
C GLU A 233 13.98 -4.94 -11.81
N ARG A 234 14.57 -3.81 -11.40
CA ARG A 234 14.83 -2.67 -12.30
C ARG A 234 15.75 -3.05 -13.45
N ARG A 235 16.82 -3.81 -13.19
CA ARG A 235 17.72 -4.32 -14.25
C ARG A 235 16.98 -5.24 -15.22
N LEU A 236 16.10 -6.11 -14.72
CA LEU A 236 15.26 -6.96 -15.58
C LEU A 236 14.27 -6.15 -16.41
N LEU A 237 13.66 -5.13 -15.80
CA LEU A 237 12.73 -4.21 -16.48
C LEU A 237 13.42 -3.36 -17.56
N GLN A 238 14.70 -3.02 -17.38
CA GLN A 238 15.45 -2.20 -18.32
C GLN A 238 16.29 -3.03 -19.31
N ALA A 239 16.32 -4.35 -19.17
CA ALA A 239 17.06 -5.24 -20.07
C ALA A 239 16.33 -5.40 -21.41
N ALA A 240 17.09 -5.34 -22.51
CA ALA A 240 16.59 -5.62 -23.85
C ALA A 240 16.28 -7.12 -24.07
N THR A 241 16.96 -8.01 -23.33
CA THR A 241 16.77 -9.46 -23.43
C THR A 241 16.80 -10.06 -22.02
N VAL A 242 15.80 -10.87 -21.71
CA VAL A 242 15.69 -11.61 -20.45
C VAL A 242 15.60 -13.09 -20.74
N LYS A 243 16.21 -13.93 -19.89
CA LYS A 243 16.04 -15.39 -19.97
C LYS A 243 14.73 -15.77 -19.29
N PRO A 244 13.70 -16.25 -20.01
CA PRO A 244 12.42 -16.60 -19.42
C PRO A 244 12.52 -17.89 -18.60
N ASN A 245 11.70 -18.00 -17.55
CA ASN A 245 11.50 -19.26 -16.84
C ASN A 245 10.46 -20.14 -17.55
N LEU A 246 9.46 -19.52 -18.16
CA LEU A 246 8.41 -20.15 -18.96
C LEU A 246 8.14 -19.23 -20.15
N THR A 247 7.89 -19.82 -21.32
CA THR A 247 7.56 -19.13 -22.56
C THR A 247 6.14 -19.49 -22.98
N VAL A 248 5.42 -18.51 -23.53
CA VAL A 248 4.07 -18.72 -24.07
C VAL A 248 4.08 -18.30 -25.53
N ALA A 249 3.73 -19.22 -26.42
CA ALA A 249 3.62 -18.91 -27.83
C ALA A 249 2.44 -19.68 -28.44
N ILE A 250 1.53 -18.94 -29.06
CA ILE A 250 0.30 -19.51 -29.65
C ILE A 250 0.61 -20.44 -30.84
N ASP A 251 1.71 -20.20 -31.54
CA ASP A 251 2.23 -21.02 -32.64
C ASP A 251 2.88 -22.33 -32.17
N GLY A 252 3.04 -22.52 -30.85
CA GLY A 252 3.66 -23.69 -30.24
C GLY A 252 5.18 -23.65 -30.13
N SER A 253 5.82 -22.51 -30.42
CA SER A 253 7.27 -22.34 -30.25
C SER A 253 7.73 -22.18 -28.79
N GLY A 254 6.79 -21.95 -27.86
CA GLY A 254 7.03 -21.81 -26.43
C GLY A 254 6.52 -22.99 -25.60
N ASP A 255 6.78 -22.95 -24.29
CA ASP A 255 6.41 -24.01 -23.34
C ASP A 255 4.89 -24.23 -23.23
N TYR A 256 4.10 -23.16 -23.40
CA TYR A 256 2.63 -23.20 -23.34
C TYR A 256 1.99 -22.40 -24.47
N LYS A 257 0.72 -22.73 -24.79
CA LYS A 257 -0.05 -22.01 -25.82
C LYS A 257 -0.86 -20.86 -25.23
N THR A 258 -1.15 -20.90 -23.93
CA THR A 258 -1.94 -19.87 -23.25
C THR A 258 -1.24 -19.36 -21.98
N ILE A 259 -1.48 -18.09 -21.67
CA ILE A 259 -0.99 -17.47 -20.42
C ILE A 259 -1.57 -18.19 -19.20
N GLY A 260 -2.82 -18.64 -19.27
CA GLY A 260 -3.48 -19.36 -18.18
C GLY A 260 -2.75 -20.66 -17.80
N GLU A 261 -2.28 -21.41 -18.79
CA GLU A 261 -1.48 -22.64 -18.57
C GLU A 261 -0.14 -22.33 -17.93
N ALA A 262 0.57 -21.30 -18.42
CA ALA A 262 1.86 -20.89 -17.86
C ALA A 262 1.72 -20.41 -16.41
N VAL A 263 0.70 -19.60 -16.10
CA VAL A 263 0.41 -19.13 -14.75
C VAL A 263 0.07 -20.29 -13.82
N ALA A 264 -0.66 -21.30 -14.29
CA ALA A 264 -1.01 -22.49 -13.50
C ALA A 264 0.22 -23.33 -13.09
N LYS A 265 1.35 -23.17 -13.79
CA LYS A 265 2.60 -23.90 -13.55
C LYS A 265 3.56 -23.17 -12.62
N VAL A 266 3.31 -21.90 -12.33
CA VAL A 266 4.06 -21.15 -11.32
C VAL A 266 3.79 -21.77 -9.93
N PRO A 267 4.82 -22.12 -9.14
CA PRO A 267 4.65 -22.74 -7.83
C PRO A 267 3.77 -21.88 -6.90
N LYS A 268 2.74 -22.47 -6.29
CA LYS A 268 1.77 -21.80 -5.39
C LYS A 268 2.34 -21.26 -4.06
N LYS A 269 3.68 -21.14 -3.92
CA LYS A 269 4.34 -20.67 -2.68
C LYS A 269 4.35 -19.15 -2.53
N THR A 270 3.82 -18.40 -3.49
CA THR A 270 3.70 -16.93 -3.45
C THR A 270 2.38 -16.53 -2.82
N VAL A 271 2.44 -15.63 -1.82
CA VAL A 271 1.28 -14.86 -1.35
C VAL A 271 0.58 -14.31 -2.58
N ALA A 272 -0.64 -14.78 -2.86
CA ALA A 272 -1.30 -14.63 -4.15
C ALA A 272 -1.13 -13.21 -4.74
N GLY A 273 -0.28 -13.11 -5.77
CA GLY A 273 -0.18 -11.94 -6.63
C GLY A 273 0.63 -10.74 -6.13
N LYS A 274 1.20 -10.68 -4.91
CA LYS A 274 2.01 -9.51 -4.49
C LYS A 274 3.27 -9.36 -5.34
N GLY A 275 3.59 -8.13 -5.77
CA GLY A 275 4.77 -7.84 -6.58
C GLY A 275 4.64 -8.30 -8.03
N PHE A 276 3.42 -8.35 -8.58
CA PHE A 276 3.20 -8.70 -9.97
C PHE A 276 3.90 -7.69 -10.89
N ILE A 277 4.64 -8.17 -11.89
CA ILE A 277 5.30 -7.34 -12.89
C ILE A 277 4.87 -7.80 -14.29
N ALA A 278 4.43 -6.85 -15.11
CA ALA A 278 4.23 -7.06 -16.54
C ALA A 278 5.12 -6.09 -17.33
N LYS A 279 5.73 -6.60 -18.42
CA LYS A 279 6.56 -5.83 -19.34
C LYS A 279 6.31 -6.22 -20.79
N ASP A 280 6.36 -5.25 -21.70
CA ASP A 280 6.27 -5.43 -23.16
C ASP A 280 5.04 -6.25 -23.60
N ILE A 281 3.88 -5.99 -22.99
CA ILE A 281 2.66 -6.76 -23.27
C ILE A 281 1.43 -5.85 -23.38
N GLY A 282 0.56 -6.17 -24.34
CA GLY A 282 -0.72 -5.52 -24.55
C GLY A 282 -1.89 -6.32 -23.95
N PHE A 283 -2.84 -5.60 -23.34
CA PHE A 283 -4.08 -6.15 -22.81
C PHE A 283 -5.27 -5.49 -23.51
N TRP A 284 -6.06 -6.30 -24.22
CA TRP A 284 -7.18 -5.83 -25.03
C TRP A 284 -8.51 -6.39 -24.55
N ASN A 285 -9.53 -5.51 -24.50
CA ASN A 285 -10.92 -5.94 -24.47
C ASN A 285 -11.65 -5.41 -25.71
N THR A 286 -12.04 -6.33 -26.59
CA THR A 286 -12.61 -6.03 -27.90
C THR A 286 -14.14 -5.96 -27.91
N ALA A 287 -14.79 -5.91 -26.73
CA ALA A 287 -16.24 -5.84 -26.62
C ALA A 287 -16.86 -4.64 -27.38
N GLY A 288 -16.13 -3.52 -27.47
CA GLY A 288 -16.58 -2.31 -28.16
C GLY A 288 -17.43 -1.38 -27.30
N ALA A 289 -17.55 -0.12 -27.72
CA ALA A 289 -18.28 0.92 -26.96
C ALA A 289 -19.76 0.56 -26.69
N ALA A 290 -20.41 -0.15 -27.60
CA ALA A 290 -21.81 -0.58 -27.48
C ALA A 290 -22.08 -1.58 -26.35
N LYS A 291 -21.02 -2.17 -25.77
CA LYS A 291 -21.13 -3.10 -24.64
C LYS A 291 -20.98 -2.41 -23.28
N HIS A 292 -20.83 -1.09 -23.26
CA HIS A 292 -20.62 -0.32 -22.04
C HIS A 292 -19.37 -0.84 -21.29
N GLN A 293 -19.47 -1.10 -19.98
CA GLN A 293 -18.33 -1.47 -19.14
C GLN A 293 -17.63 -2.75 -19.63
N ALA A 294 -16.35 -2.65 -19.99
CA ALA A 294 -15.58 -3.76 -20.50
C ALA A 294 -14.09 -3.63 -20.12
N VAL A 295 -13.74 -4.17 -18.95
CA VAL A 295 -12.38 -4.09 -18.38
C VAL A 295 -11.39 -4.92 -19.20
N ALA A 296 -10.27 -4.32 -19.60
CA ALA A 296 -9.12 -5.01 -20.18
C ALA A 296 -8.24 -5.62 -19.08
N VAL A 297 -7.94 -4.85 -18.03
CA VAL A 297 -7.15 -5.32 -16.88
C VAL A 297 -7.75 -4.85 -15.58
N ARG A 298 -7.85 -5.79 -14.63
CA ARG A 298 -8.10 -5.49 -13.22
C ARG A 298 -6.90 -5.87 -12.39
N CYS A 299 -6.26 -4.88 -11.77
CA CYS A 299 -5.14 -5.11 -10.86
C CYS A 299 -5.56 -4.89 -9.40
N ALA A 300 -5.35 -5.90 -8.56
CA ALA A 300 -5.51 -5.84 -7.10
C ALA A 300 -4.21 -6.19 -6.37
N SER A 301 -3.10 -6.34 -7.10
CA SER A 301 -1.80 -6.72 -6.55
C SER A 301 -1.16 -5.53 -5.83
N ASP A 302 -0.63 -5.77 -4.63
CA ASP A 302 0.20 -4.79 -3.94
C ASP A 302 1.64 -4.81 -4.47
N MET A 303 2.25 -3.64 -4.55
CA MET A 303 3.59 -3.43 -5.12
C MET A 303 3.70 -3.87 -6.60
N SER A 304 2.61 -3.78 -7.36
CA SER A 304 2.60 -4.21 -8.77
C SER A 304 3.24 -3.18 -9.71
N VAL A 305 3.89 -3.65 -10.76
CA VAL A 305 4.51 -2.82 -11.80
C VAL A 305 4.01 -3.22 -13.19
N PHE A 306 3.62 -2.25 -14.00
CA PHE A 306 3.42 -2.39 -15.43
C PHE A 306 4.40 -1.47 -16.15
N TYR A 307 5.23 -2.02 -17.02
CA TYR A 307 6.33 -1.29 -17.66
C TYR A 307 6.33 -1.53 -19.17
N GLN A 308 6.16 -0.51 -20.01
CA GLN A 308 6.03 -0.70 -21.47
C GLN A 308 4.86 -1.63 -21.84
N CYS A 309 3.73 -1.47 -21.15
CA CYS A 309 2.51 -2.22 -21.44
C CYS A 309 1.51 -1.35 -22.21
N ALA A 310 0.60 -2.00 -22.95
CA ALA A 310 -0.54 -1.33 -23.58
C ALA A 310 -1.85 -1.82 -22.98
N PHE A 311 -2.79 -0.92 -22.73
CA PHE A 311 -4.13 -1.22 -22.24
C PHE A 311 -5.14 -0.56 -23.18
N ASN A 312 -5.97 -1.36 -23.86
CA ASN A 312 -6.86 -0.80 -24.87
C ASN A 312 -8.23 -1.48 -24.84
N ALA A 313 -9.23 -0.65 -24.57
CA ALA A 313 -10.65 -0.97 -24.62
C ALA A 313 -11.45 0.33 -24.89
N PHE A 314 -12.66 0.42 -24.35
CA PHE A 314 -13.52 1.60 -24.44
C PHE A 314 -13.86 2.08 -23.02
N GLN A 315 -15.03 1.75 -22.51
CA GLN A 315 -15.43 2.12 -21.16
C GLN A 315 -14.80 1.16 -20.13
N ASP A 316 -14.30 1.72 -19.03
CA ASP A 316 -13.70 0.99 -17.90
C ASP A 316 -12.43 0.19 -18.29
N THR A 317 -11.57 0.67 -19.20
CA THR A 317 -10.39 -0.06 -19.70
C THR A 317 -9.50 -0.64 -18.59
N LEU A 318 -9.00 0.21 -17.68
CA LEU A 318 -8.03 -0.14 -16.66
C LEU A 318 -8.62 0.04 -15.25
N TYR A 319 -8.88 -1.10 -14.61
CA TYR A 319 -9.37 -1.14 -13.24
C TYR A 319 -8.22 -1.26 -12.24
N ALA A 320 -7.68 -0.12 -11.80
CA ALA A 320 -6.75 0.00 -10.68
C ALA A 320 -7.49 -0.20 -9.35
N TYR A 321 -7.85 -1.46 -9.07
CA TYR A 321 -8.83 -1.82 -8.03
C TYR A 321 -8.40 -1.44 -6.61
N ALA A 322 -7.20 -1.88 -6.18
CA ALA A 322 -6.73 -1.72 -4.80
C ALA A 322 -5.19 -1.82 -4.69
N ASN A 323 -4.65 -1.45 -3.52
CA ASN A 323 -3.23 -1.53 -3.15
C ASN A 323 -2.31 -0.60 -3.94
N ARG A 324 -0.98 -0.72 -3.76
CA ARG A 324 0.03 0.14 -4.39
C ARG A 324 0.40 -0.37 -5.77
N GLN A 325 0.31 0.49 -6.78
CA GLN A 325 0.56 0.12 -8.17
C GLN A 325 1.38 1.20 -8.88
N PHE A 326 2.26 0.79 -9.79
CA PHE A 326 3.09 1.69 -10.59
C PHE A 326 3.01 1.33 -12.07
N TYR A 327 2.61 2.29 -12.90
CA TYR A 327 2.52 2.15 -14.35
C TYR A 327 3.52 3.11 -14.97
N ARG A 328 4.42 2.62 -15.81
CA ARG A 328 5.45 3.44 -16.43
C ARG A 328 5.68 3.10 -17.88
N ASP A 329 5.89 4.12 -18.70
CA ASP A 329 6.13 3.98 -20.14
C ASP A 329 5.00 3.19 -20.83
N CYS A 330 3.76 3.31 -20.35
CA CYS A 330 2.61 2.54 -20.83
C CYS A 330 1.70 3.38 -21.75
N ASP A 331 1.01 2.70 -22.66
CA ASP A 331 -0.06 3.27 -23.49
C ASP A 331 -1.42 2.86 -22.92
N ILE A 332 -2.30 3.83 -22.65
CA ILE A 332 -3.61 3.59 -22.06
C ILE A 332 -4.68 4.26 -22.91
N THR A 333 -5.55 3.45 -23.52
CA THR A 333 -6.62 3.90 -24.42
C THR A 333 -8.01 3.58 -23.88
N GLY A 334 -8.93 4.53 -23.96
CA GLY A 334 -10.34 4.28 -23.67
C GLY A 334 -11.24 5.48 -23.87
N THR A 335 -12.46 5.40 -23.37
CA THR A 335 -13.52 6.41 -23.54
C THR A 335 -14.04 6.95 -22.20
N ILE A 336 -15.03 6.27 -21.61
CA ILE A 336 -15.63 6.65 -20.33
C ILE A 336 -14.92 5.93 -19.19
N ASP A 337 -14.50 6.69 -18.17
CA ASP A 337 -13.94 6.21 -16.90
C ASP A 337 -12.78 5.21 -17.11
N PHE A 338 -11.98 5.38 -18.16
CA PHE A 338 -11.11 4.31 -18.62
C PHE A 338 -9.88 4.06 -17.73
N ILE A 339 -9.58 4.95 -16.78
CA ILE A 339 -8.72 4.70 -15.63
C ILE A 339 -9.55 4.88 -14.35
N PHE A 340 -9.88 3.78 -13.66
CA PHE A 340 -10.77 3.85 -12.50
C PHE A 340 -10.39 2.91 -11.37
N GLY A 341 -10.93 3.19 -10.18
CA GLY A 341 -10.75 2.36 -8.99
C GLY A 341 -10.25 3.12 -7.76
N ASN A 342 -9.76 2.37 -6.78
CA ASN A 342 -9.37 2.90 -5.46
C ASN A 342 -7.98 2.41 -5.03
N ALA A 343 -7.08 2.18 -5.97
CA ALA A 343 -5.66 1.93 -5.68
C ALA A 343 -4.94 3.21 -5.20
N ALA A 344 -3.77 3.03 -4.61
CA ALA A 344 -2.75 4.07 -4.51
C ALA A 344 -1.83 3.91 -5.72
N VAL A 345 -2.11 4.65 -6.80
CA VAL A 345 -1.52 4.40 -8.12
C VAL A 345 -0.81 5.63 -8.69
N VAL A 346 0.37 5.40 -9.27
CA VAL A 346 1.11 6.41 -10.03
C VAL A 346 1.26 5.93 -11.48
N PHE A 347 0.86 6.78 -12.41
CA PHE A 347 1.15 6.70 -13.84
C PHE A 347 2.28 7.69 -14.14
N GLN A 348 3.39 7.18 -14.65
CA GLN A 348 4.57 8.00 -14.94
C GLN A 348 5.05 7.79 -16.37
N ASN A 349 5.29 8.87 -17.12
CA ASN A 349 5.77 8.78 -18.50
C ASN A 349 4.90 7.89 -19.41
N CYS A 350 3.58 7.90 -19.17
CA CYS A 350 2.62 7.12 -19.96
C CYS A 350 2.00 7.99 -21.05
N ASN A 351 1.54 7.37 -22.14
CA ASN A 351 0.65 7.99 -23.11
C ASN A 351 -0.79 7.64 -22.74
N ILE A 352 -1.61 8.66 -22.48
CA ILE A 352 -3.01 8.51 -22.11
C ILE A 352 -3.85 9.02 -23.27
N GLN A 353 -4.56 8.11 -23.92
CA GLN A 353 -5.09 8.29 -25.26
C GLN A 353 -6.60 8.10 -25.31
N PRO A 354 -7.40 9.15 -25.06
CA PRO A 354 -8.84 9.07 -25.27
C PRO A 354 -9.16 8.79 -26.75
N ARG A 355 -10.23 8.05 -27.01
CA ARG A 355 -10.69 7.70 -28.36
C ARG A 355 -12.16 8.08 -28.53
N GLN A 356 -12.62 8.23 -29.77
CA GLN A 356 -14.01 8.63 -30.01
C GLN A 356 -15.03 7.65 -29.37
N PRO A 357 -15.92 8.11 -28.47
CA PRO A 357 -17.00 7.30 -27.91
C PRO A 357 -18.19 7.22 -28.86
N MET A 358 -19.28 6.59 -28.43
CA MET A 358 -20.53 6.60 -29.19
C MET A 358 -21.14 8.01 -29.24
N SER A 359 -22.05 8.23 -30.19
CA SER A 359 -22.80 9.48 -30.29
C SER A 359 -23.52 9.82 -28.97
N ASN A 360 -23.55 11.12 -28.64
CA ASN A 360 -24.11 11.67 -27.39
C ASN A 360 -23.43 11.21 -26.09
N GLN A 361 -22.22 10.66 -26.17
CA GLN A 361 -21.37 10.40 -25.01
C GLN A 361 -20.26 11.45 -24.89
N PHE A 362 -19.59 11.45 -23.75
CA PHE A 362 -18.40 12.24 -23.45
C PHE A 362 -17.38 11.33 -22.79
N ASP A 363 -16.10 11.70 -22.86
CA ASP A 363 -15.02 10.93 -22.28
C ASP A 363 -14.63 11.46 -20.89
N THR A 364 -14.23 10.53 -20.03
CA THR A 364 -13.64 10.82 -18.72
C THR A 364 -12.41 9.95 -18.54
N ILE A 365 -11.25 10.59 -18.43
CA ILE A 365 -9.99 9.86 -18.28
C ILE A 365 -9.99 9.09 -16.96
N THR A 366 -10.40 9.75 -15.86
CA THR A 366 -10.39 9.14 -14.53
C THR A 366 -11.75 9.06 -13.84
N ALA A 367 -11.96 7.99 -13.08
CA ALA A 367 -13.06 7.85 -12.14
C ALA A 367 -12.57 7.26 -10.81
N GLN A 368 -12.05 8.12 -9.94
CA GLN A 368 -11.43 7.69 -8.70
C GLN A 368 -12.46 7.39 -7.61
N GLY A 369 -12.29 6.24 -6.96
CA GLY A 369 -13.28 5.60 -6.11
C GLY A 369 -13.01 5.64 -4.61
N LYS A 370 -12.29 6.64 -4.10
CA LYS A 370 -12.03 6.78 -2.65
C LYS A 370 -13.32 7.14 -1.91
N SER A 371 -13.74 6.24 -1.02
CA SER A 371 -15.01 6.33 -0.28
C SER A 371 -14.83 6.79 1.17
N ASP A 372 -13.62 6.77 1.71
CA ASP A 372 -13.31 7.21 3.07
C ASP A 372 -12.08 8.13 3.06
N LYS A 373 -12.16 9.28 3.74
CA LYS A 373 -11.09 10.27 3.84
C LYS A 373 -9.76 9.69 4.37
N ASN A 374 -9.84 8.68 5.23
CA ASN A 374 -8.69 8.06 5.91
C ASN A 374 -7.96 7.04 5.04
N GLN A 375 -8.51 6.67 3.88
CA GLN A 375 -7.79 5.83 2.91
C GLN A 375 -6.63 6.60 2.29
N ASN A 376 -5.46 5.97 2.20
CA ASN A 376 -4.27 6.52 1.57
C ASN A 376 -4.20 6.21 0.06
N THR A 377 -5.35 6.24 -0.60
CA THR A 377 -5.54 5.89 -2.02
C THR A 377 -5.77 7.13 -2.87
N GLY A 378 -5.53 7.00 -4.17
CA GLY A 378 -5.60 8.11 -5.12
C GLY A 378 -4.95 7.75 -6.45
N ILE A 379 -5.29 8.52 -7.49
CA ILE A 379 -4.65 8.43 -8.81
C ILE A 379 -3.70 9.61 -8.96
N SER A 380 -2.43 9.33 -9.26
CA SER A 380 -1.44 10.35 -9.62
C SER A 380 -0.97 10.12 -11.06
N ILE A 381 -1.10 11.14 -11.90
CA ILE A 381 -0.62 11.16 -13.29
C ILE A 381 0.50 12.19 -13.37
N GLN A 382 1.71 11.72 -13.64
CA GLN A 382 2.93 12.52 -13.61
C GLN A 382 3.73 12.36 -14.90
N LYS A 383 4.22 13.46 -15.48
CA LYS A 383 5.12 13.41 -16.65
C LYS A 383 4.55 12.59 -17.81
N CYS A 384 3.23 12.54 -17.93
CA CYS A 384 2.58 11.81 -19.01
C CYS A 384 2.35 12.72 -20.22
N THR A 385 1.93 12.13 -21.32
CA THR A 385 1.35 12.85 -22.47
C THR A 385 -0.10 12.43 -22.61
N MET A 386 -1.00 13.40 -22.70
CA MET A 386 -2.40 13.17 -23.05
C MET A 386 -2.65 13.70 -24.45
N SER A 387 -2.95 12.80 -25.38
CA SER A 387 -3.23 13.10 -26.79
C SER A 387 -4.30 12.13 -27.32
N PRO A 388 -5.23 12.54 -28.18
CA PRO A 388 -6.24 11.63 -28.73
C PRO A 388 -5.58 10.49 -29.52
N LEU A 389 -6.11 9.26 -29.42
CA LEU A 389 -5.62 8.15 -30.25
C LEU A 389 -5.95 8.39 -31.73
N ASP A 390 -7.17 8.87 -31.98
CA ASP A 390 -7.76 9.09 -33.30
C ASP A 390 -8.49 10.45 -33.30
N SER A 391 -9.21 10.77 -34.37
CA SER A 391 -10.10 11.94 -34.42
C SER A 391 -11.12 11.92 -33.27
N LEU A 392 -10.95 12.81 -32.30
CA LEU A 392 -11.80 12.95 -31.11
C LEU A 392 -12.57 14.27 -31.15
N THR A 393 -13.89 14.17 -31.31
CA THR A 393 -14.81 15.32 -31.34
C THR A 393 -15.67 15.41 -30.09
N ALA A 394 -15.77 14.32 -29.31
CA ALA A 394 -16.54 14.29 -28.09
C ALA A 394 -15.90 15.17 -26.99
N PRO A 395 -16.71 15.85 -26.15
CA PRO A 395 -16.20 16.52 -24.96
C PRO A 395 -15.43 15.52 -24.09
N THR A 396 -14.23 15.90 -23.65
CA THR A 396 -13.37 15.04 -22.83
C THR A 396 -12.93 15.75 -21.56
N TYR A 397 -12.98 15.05 -20.43
CA TYR A 397 -12.64 15.58 -19.11
C TYR A 397 -11.54 14.74 -18.46
N LEU A 398 -10.73 15.36 -17.59
CA LEU A 398 -9.73 14.68 -16.76
C LEU A 398 -10.35 13.62 -15.85
N GLY A 399 -11.60 13.82 -15.46
CA GLY A 399 -12.37 12.79 -14.78
C GLY A 399 -13.62 13.30 -14.09
N ARG A 400 -14.19 12.41 -13.28
CA ARG A 400 -15.35 12.65 -12.43
C ARG A 400 -15.28 11.85 -11.13
N PRO A 401 -15.90 12.34 -10.03
CA PRO A 401 -15.77 11.71 -8.72
C PRO A 401 -16.71 10.52 -8.55
N TRP A 402 -16.23 9.28 -8.77
CA TRP A 402 -17.05 8.08 -8.58
C TRP A 402 -17.50 7.89 -7.11
N LYS A 403 -16.70 8.38 -6.16
CA LYS A 403 -17.00 8.36 -4.72
C LYS A 403 -16.68 9.70 -4.04
N ASN A 404 -17.25 9.90 -2.86
CA ASN A 404 -17.29 11.20 -2.15
C ASN A 404 -15.92 11.82 -1.85
N PHE A 405 -14.85 11.02 -1.72
CA PHE A 405 -13.51 11.51 -1.42
C PHE A 405 -12.55 11.29 -2.60
N SER A 406 -13.09 11.23 -3.82
CA SER A 406 -12.34 11.06 -5.06
C SER A 406 -11.09 11.94 -5.08
N THR A 407 -9.92 11.32 -5.18
CA THR A 407 -8.62 12.02 -5.13
C THR A 407 -7.78 11.69 -6.35
N THR A 408 -7.62 12.68 -7.24
CA THR A 408 -6.82 12.55 -8.47
C THR A 408 -5.92 13.77 -8.65
N ILE A 409 -4.66 13.56 -9.01
CA ILE A 409 -3.69 14.63 -9.28
C ILE A 409 -3.11 14.42 -10.68
N VAL A 410 -3.08 15.48 -11.48
CA VAL A 410 -2.39 15.53 -12.78
C VAL A 410 -1.30 16.59 -12.67
N MET A 411 -0.04 16.22 -12.89
CA MET A 411 1.10 17.11 -12.71
C MET A 411 2.18 16.88 -13.76
N GLN A 412 2.88 17.95 -14.15
CA GLN A 412 4.01 17.89 -15.10
C GLN A 412 3.67 17.15 -16.41
N THR A 413 2.40 17.12 -16.80
CA THR A 413 1.87 16.31 -17.89
C THR A 413 1.54 17.23 -19.05
N ASN A 414 1.92 16.86 -20.27
CA ASN A 414 1.53 17.59 -21.47
C ASN A 414 0.11 17.16 -21.87
N ILE A 415 -0.79 18.12 -22.11
CA ILE A 415 -2.19 17.86 -22.45
C ILE A 415 -2.50 18.63 -23.73
N GLU A 416 -2.87 17.92 -24.79
CA GLU A 416 -3.25 18.53 -26.06
C GLU A 416 -4.64 19.22 -26.01
N SER A 417 -4.99 19.91 -27.09
CA SER A 417 -6.14 20.83 -27.15
C SER A 417 -7.53 20.17 -27.14
N PHE A 418 -7.63 18.85 -27.03
CA PHE A 418 -8.93 18.14 -27.00
C PHE A 418 -9.66 18.27 -25.65
N LEU A 419 -8.93 18.59 -24.57
CA LEU A 419 -9.50 18.63 -23.23
C LEU A 419 -10.49 19.79 -23.11
N ASN A 420 -11.67 19.51 -22.57
CA ASN A 420 -12.64 20.55 -22.26
C ASN A 420 -12.05 21.52 -21.20
N PRO A 421 -12.15 22.85 -21.38
CA PRO A 421 -11.59 23.83 -20.45
C PRO A 421 -12.12 23.74 -19.00
N LEU A 422 -13.29 23.13 -18.78
CA LEU A 422 -13.79 22.85 -17.42
C LEU A 422 -12.87 21.90 -16.64
N GLY A 423 -12.09 21.06 -17.33
CA GLY A 423 -11.17 20.08 -16.75
C GLY A 423 -11.88 18.88 -16.15
N TRP A 424 -12.83 19.09 -15.25
CA TRP A 424 -13.55 18.05 -14.50
C TRP A 424 -15.06 18.18 -14.67
N VAL A 425 -15.78 17.07 -14.55
CA VAL A 425 -17.25 17.03 -14.66
C VAL A 425 -17.86 16.41 -13.41
N PRO A 426 -19.03 16.90 -12.92
CA PRO A 426 -19.70 16.30 -11.77
C PRO A 426 -20.12 14.85 -12.04
N TRP A 427 -20.20 14.07 -10.97
CA TRP A 427 -20.86 12.77 -11.04
C TRP A 427 -22.37 12.98 -11.12
N VAL A 428 -22.96 12.58 -12.24
CA VAL A 428 -24.43 12.59 -12.40
C VAL A 428 -24.95 11.25 -11.91
N GLY A 429 -25.38 11.21 -10.64
CA GLY A 429 -26.23 10.13 -10.17
C GLY A 429 -27.60 10.26 -10.82
N TYR A 430 -28.06 9.24 -11.54
CA TYR A 430 -29.48 9.17 -11.92
C TYR A 430 -30.29 9.11 -10.62
N ARG A 431 -31.07 10.17 -10.35
CA ARG A 431 -32.06 10.16 -9.26
C ARG A 431 -33.19 9.20 -9.60
#